data_AF-A0A2G5QU16-F1
#
_entry.id   AF-A0A2G5QU16-F1
#
_cell.length_a   1.000
_cell.length_b   1.000
_cell.length_c   1.000
_cell.angle_alpha   90.00
_cell.angle_beta   90.00
_cell.angle_gamma   90.00
#
_symmetry.space_group_name_H-M   'P 1'
#
loop_
_entity.id
_entity.type
_entity.pdbx_description
1 polymer ?
#
loop_
_entity_poly.entity_id
_entity_poly.type
_entity_poly.pdbx_seq_one_letter_code
_entity_poly.pdbx_strand_id
1 'polypeptide(L)'
;MRRCVIVLALMLTLPLAGPARAGETACWFENGAVIVPAAIADMAGDYVLDLSAPRTLLHETKAQMEGIIAPELPLSVEVAGLKAPAVSVKVADLDARGAGFVTPIAGVIGMDVLAGHGVEIDFAPCRVRIDQPWSAARQVVFPVEVIDGLPTIVAAVSDGPTALRGAFAIDTASKAMTRLSTRGAAATGKLDPSARHIAPARLRALSVGGVLAENVPATLADDLPEGVDGTLGTALWARHRLRLSADARTLSVAP
;
A
#
# COMPACT_ATOMS: atom_id res chain seq x y z
N MET A 1 62.04 26.33 -40.70
CA MET A 1 61.61 25.46 -39.58
C MET A 1 60.50 26.17 -38.81
N ARG A 2 59.25 25.73 -38.93
CA ARG A 2 58.12 26.18 -38.08
C ARG A 2 57.37 24.92 -37.64
N ARG A 3 57.50 24.56 -36.36
CA ARG A 3 56.83 23.42 -35.74
C ARG A 3 55.42 23.84 -35.34
N CYS A 4 54.43 23.18 -35.93
CA CYS A 4 53.03 23.27 -35.54
C CYS A 4 52.80 22.23 -34.44
N VAL A 5 52.50 22.68 -33.22
CA VAL A 5 52.13 21.80 -32.10
C VAL A 5 50.61 21.73 -32.07
N ILE A 6 50.05 20.59 -32.45
CA ILE A 6 48.62 20.30 -32.31
C ILE A 6 48.40 19.78 -30.90
N VAL A 7 47.75 20.59 -30.06
CA VAL A 7 47.29 20.17 -28.73
C VAL A 7 45.91 19.53 -28.90
N LEU A 8 45.84 18.22 -28.72
CA LEU A 8 44.60 17.45 -28.74
C LEU A 8 43.95 17.54 -27.35
N ALA A 9 42.94 18.40 -27.20
CA ALA A 9 42.15 18.50 -25.98
C ALA A 9 41.10 17.37 -25.95
N LEU A 10 41.35 16.35 -25.12
CA LEU A 10 40.40 15.27 -24.85
C LEU A 10 39.33 15.77 -23.87
N MET A 11 38.19 16.25 -24.38
CA MET A 11 37.04 16.58 -23.55
C MET A 11 36.36 15.29 -23.07
N LEU A 12 36.58 14.93 -21.80
CA LEU A 12 35.76 13.94 -21.10
C LEU A 12 34.37 14.55 -20.83
N THR A 13 33.37 14.14 -21.60
CA THR A 13 31.97 14.37 -21.27
C THR A 13 31.54 13.39 -20.19
N LEU A 14 31.61 13.82 -18.92
CA LEU A 14 30.94 13.13 -17.81
C LEU A 14 29.43 13.26 -18.01
N PRO A 15 28.65 12.18 -18.16
CA PRO A 15 27.20 12.28 -18.08
C PRO A 15 26.86 12.70 -16.64
N LEU A 16 26.28 13.90 -16.50
CA LEU A 16 25.59 14.32 -15.29
C LEU A 16 24.42 13.36 -15.08
N ALA A 17 24.61 12.33 -14.26
CA ALA A 17 23.52 11.52 -13.77
C ALA A 17 22.59 12.44 -12.99
N GLY A 18 21.40 12.69 -13.53
CA GLY A 18 20.36 13.42 -12.82
C GLY A 18 19.99 12.70 -11.51
N PRO A 19 19.37 13.40 -10.55
CA PRO A 19 18.90 12.76 -9.33
C PRO A 19 18.00 11.59 -9.69
N ALA A 20 18.29 10.40 -9.16
CA ALA A 20 17.43 9.24 -9.27
C ALA A 20 16.08 9.61 -8.66
N ARG A 21 15.06 9.83 -9.50
CA ARG A 21 13.70 10.00 -9.02
C ARG A 21 13.18 8.64 -8.55
N ALA A 22 12.34 8.67 -7.52
CA ALA A 22 11.47 7.54 -7.23
C ALA A 22 10.83 7.06 -8.54
N GLY A 23 10.85 5.75 -8.73
CA GLY A 23 10.71 5.08 -10.00
C GLY A 23 9.69 3.94 -9.95
N GLU A 24 9.55 3.25 -11.07
CA GLU A 24 8.69 2.09 -11.20
C GLU A 24 9.38 0.84 -10.62
N THR A 25 8.61 -0.04 -9.99
CA THR A 25 9.02 -1.41 -9.71
C THR A 25 7.96 -2.41 -10.18
N ALA A 26 8.43 -3.60 -10.55
CA ALA A 26 7.52 -4.74 -10.73
C ALA A 26 6.98 -5.19 -9.37
N CYS A 27 5.71 -5.56 -9.33
CA CYS A 27 5.10 -6.21 -8.19
C CYS A 27 4.47 -7.55 -8.62
N TRP A 28 3.95 -8.28 -7.66
CA TRP A 28 2.98 -9.34 -7.92
C TRP A 28 1.85 -9.27 -6.90
N PHE A 29 0.77 -9.97 -7.21
CA PHE A 29 -0.39 -10.07 -6.35
C PHE A 29 -0.41 -11.44 -5.70
N GLU A 30 -0.46 -11.46 -4.38
CA GLU A 30 -0.46 -12.70 -3.61
C GLU A 30 -1.40 -12.57 -2.42
N ASN A 31 -2.34 -13.51 -2.30
CA ASN A 31 -3.32 -13.58 -1.21
C ASN A 31 -4.06 -12.27 -0.87
N GLY A 32 -4.33 -11.42 -1.85
CA GLY A 32 -5.02 -10.16 -1.58
C GLY A 32 -4.09 -8.97 -1.35
N ALA A 33 -2.78 -9.17 -1.44
CA ALA A 33 -1.78 -8.14 -1.19
C ALA A 33 -0.95 -7.82 -2.42
N VAL A 34 -0.55 -6.55 -2.54
CA VAL A 34 0.46 -6.10 -3.48
C VAL A 34 1.83 -6.29 -2.85
N ILE A 35 2.65 -7.14 -3.46
CA ILE A 35 4.00 -7.44 -2.97
C ILE A 35 5.03 -6.79 -3.86
N VAL A 36 5.94 -6.05 -3.25
CA VAL A 36 7.00 -5.30 -3.91
C VAL A 36 8.37 -5.70 -3.38
N PRO A 37 9.40 -5.73 -4.23
CA PRO A 37 10.77 -5.76 -3.75
C PRO A 37 11.08 -4.41 -3.09
N ALA A 38 11.59 -4.48 -1.86
CA ALA A 38 11.97 -3.32 -1.07
C ALA A 38 13.13 -3.69 -0.11
N ALA A 39 13.64 -2.70 0.61
CA ALA A 39 14.62 -2.88 1.65
C ALA A 39 14.30 -2.01 2.86
N ILE A 40 14.49 -2.57 4.06
CA ILE A 40 14.58 -1.82 5.31
C ILE A 40 16.01 -1.97 5.82
N ALA A 41 16.75 -0.88 5.99
CA ALA A 41 18.21 -0.90 6.15
C ALA A 41 18.88 -1.73 5.04
N ASP A 42 19.66 -2.74 5.40
CA ASP A 42 20.29 -3.72 4.51
C ASP A 42 19.44 -4.99 4.29
N MET A 43 18.25 -5.07 4.91
CA MET A 43 17.33 -6.19 4.78
C MET A 43 16.49 -6.05 3.51
N ALA A 44 17.03 -6.49 2.38
CA ALA A 44 16.24 -6.65 1.15
C ALA A 44 15.27 -7.85 1.27
N GLY A 45 14.11 -7.74 0.63
CA GLY A 45 13.13 -8.81 0.57
C GLY A 45 11.81 -8.41 -0.07
N ASP A 46 10.81 -9.25 0.16
CA ASP A 46 9.46 -9.10 -0.35
C ASP A 46 8.59 -8.44 0.71
N TYR A 47 8.07 -7.25 0.42
CA TYR A 47 7.29 -6.47 1.37
C TYR A 47 5.88 -6.25 0.84
N VAL A 48 4.91 -6.30 1.74
CA VAL A 48 3.55 -5.86 1.45
C VAL A 48 3.53 -4.34 1.30
N LEU A 49 3.04 -3.82 0.18
CA LEU A 49 2.72 -2.40 0.05
C LEU A 49 1.28 -2.19 0.56
N ASP A 50 1.12 -1.54 1.71
CA ASP A 50 -0.18 -1.40 2.38
C ASP A 50 -0.56 0.07 2.58
N LEU A 51 -1.45 0.58 1.72
CA LEU A 51 -1.99 1.93 1.85
C LEU A 51 -2.92 2.11 3.07
N SER A 52 -3.29 1.01 3.75
CA SER A 52 -4.08 1.00 4.98
C SER A 52 -3.26 0.73 6.25
N ALA A 53 -1.94 0.58 6.13
CA ALA A 53 -1.04 0.54 7.27
C ALA A 53 -0.50 1.95 7.55
N PRO A 54 -0.74 2.54 8.74
CA PRO A 54 -0.20 3.87 9.05
C PRO A 54 1.32 3.83 9.26
N ARG A 55 1.86 2.65 9.57
CA ARG A 55 3.25 2.43 9.98
C ARG A 55 3.89 1.32 9.18
N THR A 56 5.18 1.50 8.88
CA THR A 56 6.04 0.48 8.29
C THR A 56 6.45 -0.53 9.36
N LEU A 57 6.30 -1.81 9.04
CA LEU A 57 6.52 -2.93 9.94
C LEU A 57 7.63 -3.83 9.41
N LEU A 58 8.52 -4.29 10.29
CA LEU A 58 9.52 -5.31 10.01
C LEU A 58 9.12 -6.59 10.74
N HIS A 59 9.15 -7.73 10.04
CA HIS A 59 8.84 -9.02 10.66
C HIS A 59 9.87 -9.34 11.76
N GLU A 60 9.42 -9.81 12.92
CA GLU A 60 10.30 -10.09 14.06
C GLU A 60 11.41 -11.10 13.74
N THR A 61 11.12 -12.18 13.01
CA THR A 61 12.14 -13.14 12.58
C THR A 61 13.21 -12.49 11.72
N LYS A 62 12.84 -11.60 10.81
CA LYS A 62 13.79 -10.87 9.97
C LYS A 62 14.64 -9.90 10.80
N ALA A 63 14.03 -9.18 11.74
CA ALA A 63 14.72 -8.30 12.67
C ALA A 63 15.73 -9.07 13.54
N GLN A 64 15.32 -10.20 14.10
CA GLN A 64 16.17 -11.05 14.97
C GLN A 64 17.36 -11.64 14.21
N MET A 65 17.20 -11.99 12.93
CA MET A 65 18.30 -12.46 12.09
C MET A 65 19.41 -11.41 11.93
N GLU A 66 19.06 -10.12 11.95
CA GLU A 66 20.01 -9.00 11.93
C GLU A 66 20.42 -8.54 13.34
N GLY A 67 20.05 -9.26 14.39
CA GLY A 67 20.36 -8.90 15.77
C GLY A 67 19.59 -7.70 16.31
N ILE A 68 18.51 -7.29 15.64
CA ILE A 68 17.63 -6.22 16.12
C ILE A 68 16.69 -6.78 17.20
N ILE A 69 16.82 -6.25 18.41
CA ILE A 69 15.97 -6.58 19.57
C ILE A 69 15.07 -5.42 19.99
N ALA A 70 15.29 -4.22 19.45
CA ALA A 70 14.47 -3.07 19.74
C ALA A 70 13.09 -3.25 19.09
N PRO A 71 11.98 -2.98 19.80
CA PRO A 71 10.64 -3.11 19.24
C PRO A 71 10.31 -2.04 18.19
N GLU A 72 11.08 -0.95 18.18
CA GLU A 72 10.95 0.15 17.24
C GLU A 72 12.28 0.89 17.12
N LEU A 73 12.68 1.27 15.91
CA LEU A 73 13.95 1.94 15.65
C LEU A 73 13.94 2.70 14.31
N PRO A 74 14.67 3.83 14.21
CA PRO A 74 14.79 4.57 12.96
C PRO A 74 15.66 3.80 11.96
N LEU A 75 15.09 3.40 10.82
CA LEU A 75 15.78 2.69 9.74
C LEU A 75 15.53 3.39 8.41
N SER A 76 16.46 3.22 7.47
CA SER A 76 16.21 3.63 6.09
C SER A 76 15.25 2.65 5.42
N VAL A 77 14.35 3.13 4.57
CA VAL A 77 13.44 2.30 3.78
C VAL A 77 13.61 2.68 2.31
N GLU A 78 13.71 1.67 1.45
CA GLU A 78 13.78 1.83 0.00
C GLU A 78 12.71 0.98 -0.69
N VAL A 79 11.89 1.61 -1.54
CA VAL A 79 10.86 0.93 -2.33
C VAL A 79 10.71 1.65 -3.66
N ALA A 80 10.75 0.93 -4.78
CA ALA A 80 10.59 1.52 -6.11
C ALA A 80 11.46 2.79 -6.33
N GLY A 81 12.70 2.79 -5.86
CA GLY A 81 13.61 3.95 -5.93
C GLY A 81 13.29 5.13 -5.00
N LEU A 82 12.16 5.14 -4.29
CA LEU A 82 11.92 6.04 -3.16
C LEU A 82 12.83 5.62 -2.00
N LYS A 83 13.54 6.59 -1.40
CA LYS A 83 14.40 6.37 -0.24
C LYS A 83 13.96 7.27 0.91
N ALA A 84 13.55 6.67 2.02
CA ALA A 84 13.21 7.37 3.26
C ALA A 84 14.27 7.04 4.32
N PRO A 85 15.14 7.98 4.73
CA PRO A 85 16.38 7.64 5.46
C PRO A 85 16.20 7.32 6.95
N ALA A 86 15.09 7.72 7.58
CA ALA A 86 14.89 7.61 9.02
C ALA A 86 13.41 7.38 9.36
N VAL A 87 12.87 6.25 8.90
CA VAL A 87 11.50 5.82 9.20
C VAL A 87 11.50 5.13 10.55
N SER A 88 10.59 5.48 11.45
CA SER A 88 10.42 4.76 12.71
C SER A 88 9.78 3.40 12.41
N VAL A 89 10.60 2.38 12.17
CA VAL A 89 10.13 1.04 11.80
C VAL A 89 9.81 0.26 13.06
N LYS A 90 8.59 -0.26 13.13
CA LYS A 90 8.15 -1.12 14.23
C LYS A 90 8.44 -2.57 13.91
N VAL A 91 9.06 -3.28 14.84
CA VAL A 91 9.21 -4.73 14.79
C VAL A 91 7.93 -5.38 15.30
N ALA A 92 7.38 -6.31 14.54
CA ALA A 92 6.13 -7.00 14.89
C ALA A 92 6.14 -8.45 14.40
N ASP A 93 5.39 -9.28 15.12
CA ASP A 93 4.93 -10.56 14.60
C ASP A 93 3.94 -10.31 13.45
N LEU A 94 4.28 -10.81 12.26
CA LEU A 94 3.47 -10.69 11.06
C LEU A 94 3.00 -12.07 10.56
N ASP A 95 3.10 -13.14 11.35
CA ASP A 95 2.72 -14.49 10.94
C ASP A 95 1.25 -14.54 10.49
N ALA A 96 0.35 -13.88 11.22
CA ALA A 96 -1.06 -13.79 10.84
C ALA A 96 -1.28 -13.01 9.53
N ARG A 97 -0.40 -12.03 9.22
CA ARG A 97 -0.44 -11.27 7.96
C ARG A 97 0.23 -12.02 6.80
N GLY A 98 1.25 -12.82 7.07
CA GLY A 98 1.95 -13.69 6.13
C GLY A 98 1.27 -15.03 5.90
N ALA A 99 0.22 -15.36 6.66
CA ALA A 99 -0.53 -16.60 6.51
C ALA A 99 -1.06 -16.77 5.08
N GLY A 100 -0.69 -17.89 4.45
CA GLY A 100 -1.09 -18.26 3.09
C GLY A 100 -0.09 -17.88 2.00
N PHE A 101 0.89 -17.01 2.29
CA PHE A 101 1.95 -16.66 1.33
C PHE A 101 2.88 -17.86 1.10
N VAL A 102 3.32 -18.02 -0.15
CA VAL A 102 4.30 -19.04 -0.57
C VAL A 102 5.67 -18.71 0.01
N THR A 103 6.04 -17.43 0.00
CA THR A 103 7.26 -16.92 0.65
C THR A 103 6.90 -16.04 1.84
N PRO A 104 7.58 -16.17 2.99
CA PRO A 104 7.38 -15.26 4.11
C PRO A 104 7.66 -13.81 3.68
N ILE A 105 6.74 -12.91 4.03
CA ILE A 105 6.95 -11.47 3.83
C ILE A 105 8.01 -10.96 4.81
N ALA A 106 8.91 -10.11 4.33
CA ALA A 106 9.91 -9.46 5.18
C ALA A 106 9.30 -8.36 6.06
N GLY A 107 8.17 -7.78 5.63
CA GLY A 107 7.50 -6.71 6.34
C GLY A 107 6.36 -6.07 5.57
N VAL A 108 5.95 -4.90 6.04
CA VAL A 108 4.91 -4.04 5.45
C VAL A 108 5.49 -2.64 5.24
N ILE A 109 5.39 -2.10 4.04
CA ILE A 109 5.65 -0.68 3.75
C ILE A 109 4.33 0.08 3.87
N GLY A 110 4.26 0.98 4.85
CA GLY A 110 3.05 1.74 5.20
C GLY A 110 3.07 3.19 4.74
N MET A 111 2.04 3.93 5.15
CA MET A 111 1.84 5.33 4.81
C MET A 111 2.87 6.29 5.43
N ASP A 112 3.57 5.91 6.49
CA ASP A 112 4.70 6.69 7.01
C ASP A 112 5.88 6.81 6.03
N VAL A 113 5.97 5.90 5.05
CA VAL A 113 6.91 5.97 3.93
C VAL A 113 6.28 6.60 2.70
N LEU A 114 5.01 6.29 2.43
CA LEU A 114 4.34 6.62 1.17
C LEU A 114 3.68 8.00 1.17
N ALA A 115 3.36 8.57 2.33
CA ALA A 115 2.74 9.87 2.44
C ALA A 115 3.62 10.97 1.85
N GLY A 116 3.02 11.93 1.16
CA GLY A 116 3.75 12.97 0.43
C GLY A 116 4.19 12.56 -0.97
N HIS A 117 4.02 11.28 -1.34
CA HIS A 117 4.35 10.77 -2.67
C HIS A 117 3.10 10.34 -3.44
N GLY A 118 3.12 10.56 -4.75
CA GLY A 118 2.08 10.05 -5.61
C GLY A 118 2.32 8.56 -5.86
N VAL A 119 1.41 7.71 -5.39
CA VAL A 119 1.53 6.25 -5.49
C VAL A 119 0.55 5.73 -6.53
N GLU A 120 1.06 5.18 -7.62
CA GLU A 120 0.27 4.46 -8.62
C GLU A 120 0.46 2.95 -8.48
N ILE A 121 -0.64 2.22 -8.60
CA ILE A 121 -0.66 0.75 -8.63
C ILE A 121 -1.46 0.32 -9.86
N ASP A 122 -0.76 -0.34 -10.77
CA ASP A 122 -1.35 -1.12 -11.85
C ASP A 122 -1.38 -2.58 -11.39
N PHE A 123 -2.51 -3.27 -11.51
CA PHE A 123 -2.64 -4.66 -11.05
C PHE A 123 -2.40 -5.66 -12.18
N ALA A 124 -2.43 -5.23 -13.45
CA ALA A 124 -2.26 -6.11 -14.61
C ALA A 124 -1.63 -5.40 -15.83
N PRO A 125 -0.30 -5.54 -16.07
CA PRO A 125 0.66 -6.26 -15.24
C PRO A 125 0.93 -5.52 -13.93
N CYS A 126 1.21 -6.24 -12.85
CA CYS A 126 1.43 -5.62 -11.55
C CYS A 126 2.65 -4.68 -11.58
N ARG A 127 2.41 -3.38 -11.41
CA ARG A 127 3.44 -2.32 -11.34
C ARG A 127 3.10 -1.32 -10.26
N VAL A 128 4.12 -0.91 -9.51
CA VAL A 128 4.03 0.21 -8.57
C VAL A 128 4.91 1.34 -9.09
N ARG A 129 4.35 2.55 -9.19
CA ARG A 129 5.06 3.75 -9.62
C ARG A 129 4.95 4.84 -8.57
N ILE A 130 6.08 5.37 -8.14
CA ILE A 130 6.13 6.47 -7.19
C ILE A 130 6.58 7.75 -7.90
N ASP A 131 5.84 8.84 -7.70
CA ASP A 131 6.10 10.18 -8.26
C ASP A 131 6.25 10.27 -9.79
N GLN A 132 5.73 9.26 -10.49
CA GLN A 132 5.61 9.30 -11.94
C GLN A 132 4.39 10.12 -12.36
N PRO A 133 4.42 10.74 -13.56
CA PRO A 133 3.24 11.41 -14.13
C PRO A 133 2.08 10.42 -14.28
N TRP A 134 0.93 10.76 -13.71
CA TRP A 134 -0.29 9.99 -13.91
C TRP A 134 -0.87 10.27 -15.29
N SER A 135 -1.09 9.20 -16.07
CA SER A 135 -1.72 9.29 -17.39
C SER A 135 -2.85 8.26 -17.49
N ALA A 136 -4.07 8.76 -17.40
CA ALA A 136 -5.29 8.01 -17.65
C ALA A 136 -6.32 8.90 -18.34
N ALA A 137 -6.74 8.54 -19.56
CA ALA A 137 -7.72 9.29 -20.33
C ALA A 137 -9.13 9.22 -19.73
N ARG A 138 -9.49 8.08 -19.12
CA ARG A 138 -10.75 7.87 -18.42
C ARG A 138 -10.45 7.48 -16.97
N GLN A 139 -11.03 8.21 -16.04
CA GLN A 139 -10.89 7.93 -14.61
C GLN A 139 -12.08 8.46 -13.83
N VAL A 140 -12.32 7.87 -12.67
CA VAL A 140 -13.14 8.43 -11.60
C VAL A 140 -12.18 8.96 -10.53
N VAL A 141 -12.50 10.12 -9.95
CA VAL A 141 -11.68 10.73 -8.91
C VAL A 141 -12.52 10.83 -7.64
N PHE A 142 -12.04 10.20 -6.57
CA PHE A 142 -12.64 10.28 -5.25
C PHE A 142 -11.89 11.31 -4.39
N PRO A 143 -12.61 12.16 -3.64
CA PRO A 143 -11.98 12.95 -2.59
C PRO A 143 -11.47 12.00 -1.50
N VAL A 144 -10.26 12.26 -1.03
CA VAL A 144 -9.63 11.50 0.06
C VAL A 144 -9.57 12.37 1.31
N GLU A 145 -9.91 11.76 2.44
CA GLU A 145 -9.67 12.31 3.77
C GLU A 145 -8.63 11.44 4.47
N VAL A 146 -7.62 12.07 5.07
CA VAL A 146 -6.59 11.35 5.82
C VAL A 146 -6.99 11.30 7.30
N ILE A 147 -7.23 10.10 7.81
CA ILE A 147 -7.60 9.86 9.23
C ILE A 147 -6.48 9.03 9.86
N ASP A 148 -5.80 9.61 10.85
CA ASP A 148 -4.66 8.98 11.55
C ASP A 148 -3.60 8.39 10.58
N GLY A 149 -3.26 9.18 9.54
CA GLY A 149 -2.30 8.78 8.51
C GLY A 149 -2.85 7.86 7.41
N LEU A 150 -4.10 7.40 7.51
CA LEU A 150 -4.72 6.54 6.51
C LEU A 150 -5.52 7.34 5.49
N PRO A 151 -5.23 7.20 4.18
CA PRO A 151 -6.07 7.77 3.14
C PRO A 151 -7.39 6.99 3.06
N THR A 152 -8.50 7.70 3.27
CA THR A 152 -9.85 7.14 3.25
C THR A 152 -10.72 7.78 2.19
N ILE A 153 -11.70 7.02 1.69
CA ILE A 153 -12.80 7.55 0.88
C ILE A 153 -14.12 7.21 1.55
N VAL A 154 -15.17 7.95 1.18
CA VAL A 154 -16.51 7.65 1.68
C VAL A 154 -17.11 6.45 0.94
N ALA A 155 -17.54 5.45 1.70
CA ALA A 155 -18.27 4.30 1.20
C ALA A 155 -19.44 3.94 2.13
N ALA A 156 -20.34 3.10 1.65
CA ALA A 156 -21.43 2.55 2.45
C ALA A 156 -21.52 1.04 2.28
N VAL A 157 -21.87 0.34 3.35
CA VAL A 157 -22.08 -1.11 3.37
C VAL A 157 -23.41 -1.43 4.02
N SER A 158 -23.97 -2.60 3.71
CA SER A 158 -25.19 -3.10 4.33
C SER A 158 -25.19 -4.61 4.44
N ASP A 159 -25.73 -5.12 5.54
CA ASP A 159 -26.07 -6.54 5.73
C ASP A 159 -27.55 -6.85 5.41
N GLY A 160 -28.33 -5.84 5.01
CA GLY A 160 -29.76 -5.90 4.75
C GLY A 160 -30.56 -5.14 5.80
N PRO A 161 -30.64 -5.64 7.05
CA PRO A 161 -31.32 -4.92 8.13
C PRO A 161 -30.64 -3.62 8.54
N THR A 162 -29.31 -3.56 8.46
CA THR A 162 -28.52 -2.40 8.86
C THR A 162 -27.65 -1.90 7.70
N ALA A 163 -27.34 -0.61 7.76
CA ALA A 163 -26.41 0.02 6.83
C ALA A 163 -25.49 0.97 7.59
N LEU A 164 -24.23 1.01 7.15
CA LEU A 164 -23.18 1.88 7.67
C LEU A 164 -22.64 2.69 6.50
N ARG A 165 -22.50 4.00 6.68
CA ARG A 165 -21.82 4.88 5.73
C ARG A 165 -20.77 5.66 6.48
N GLY A 166 -19.55 5.70 5.95
CA GLY A 166 -18.42 6.19 6.71
C GLY A 166 -17.13 6.26 5.90
N ALA A 167 -16.02 6.45 6.63
CA ALA A 167 -14.70 6.55 6.04
C ALA A 167 -14.06 5.17 5.92
N PHE A 168 -13.64 4.81 4.70
CA PHE A 168 -13.01 3.53 4.43
C PHE A 168 -11.60 3.73 3.89
N ALA A 169 -10.61 3.15 4.56
CA ALA A 169 -9.21 3.19 4.15
C ALA A 169 -8.98 2.39 2.86
N ILE A 170 -8.05 2.87 2.04
CA ILE A 170 -7.62 2.18 0.81
C ILE A 170 -6.66 1.06 1.22
N ASP A 171 -7.06 -0.19 1.04
CA ASP A 171 -6.32 -1.36 1.53
C ASP A 171 -5.80 -2.20 0.35
N THR A 172 -4.48 -2.28 0.26
CA THR A 172 -3.74 -3.01 -0.77
C THR A 172 -3.13 -4.31 -0.22
N ALA A 173 -3.56 -4.73 0.96
CA ALA A 173 -3.05 -5.86 1.75
C ALA A 173 -4.16 -6.80 2.26
N SER A 174 -5.34 -6.76 1.64
CA SER A 174 -6.50 -7.56 2.03
C SER A 174 -7.20 -8.16 0.82
N LYS A 175 -7.49 -9.46 0.91
CA LYS A 175 -8.28 -10.20 -0.09
C LYS A 175 -9.78 -9.92 0.00
N ALA A 176 -10.26 -9.46 1.15
CA ALA A 176 -11.65 -9.08 1.28
C ALA A 176 -11.93 -7.85 0.41
N MET A 177 -13.15 -7.73 -0.12
CA MET A 177 -13.52 -6.50 -0.81
C MET A 177 -13.71 -5.36 0.20
N THR A 178 -14.10 -5.69 1.42
CA THR A 178 -14.11 -4.76 2.54
C THR A 178 -13.81 -5.43 3.88
N ARG A 179 -13.14 -4.72 4.79
CA ARG A 179 -12.98 -5.12 6.19
C ARG A 179 -13.70 -4.10 7.06
N LEU A 180 -14.63 -4.49 7.92
CA LEU A 180 -15.34 -3.55 8.79
C LEU A 180 -14.62 -3.39 10.12
N SER A 181 -14.55 -2.16 10.63
CA SER A 181 -14.08 -1.91 11.99
C SER A 181 -14.92 -2.70 13.00
N THR A 182 -14.27 -3.41 13.92
CA THR A 182 -14.97 -4.13 15.00
C THR A 182 -15.80 -3.19 15.89
N ARG A 183 -15.44 -1.90 15.96
CA ARG A 183 -16.20 -0.87 16.71
C ARG A 183 -17.51 -0.49 16.02
N GLY A 184 -17.53 -0.47 14.69
CA GLY A 184 -18.71 -0.14 13.87
C GLY A 184 -19.57 -1.36 13.52
N ALA A 185 -19.04 -2.57 13.70
CA ALA A 185 -19.70 -3.80 13.30
C ALA A 185 -20.43 -4.47 14.49
N ALA A 186 -21.74 -4.25 14.59
CA ALA A 186 -22.69 -5.26 15.08
C ALA A 186 -23.09 -6.25 13.96
N ALA A 187 -22.27 -6.35 12.90
CA ALA A 187 -22.64 -6.97 11.63
C ALA A 187 -22.04 -8.38 11.49
N THR A 188 -22.92 -9.37 11.69
CA THR A 188 -22.77 -10.81 11.40
C THR A 188 -21.92 -11.62 12.40
N GLY A 189 -22.60 -12.41 13.24
CA GLY A 189 -22.03 -13.17 14.37
C GLY A 189 -21.15 -14.39 14.03
N LYS A 190 -20.35 -14.35 12.96
CA LYS A 190 -19.35 -15.40 12.62
C LYS A 190 -18.16 -14.82 11.86
N LEU A 191 -17.46 -13.85 12.46
CA LEU A 191 -16.29 -13.23 11.84
C LEU A 191 -15.04 -13.40 12.71
N ASP A 192 -13.98 -13.93 12.10
CA ASP A 192 -12.62 -13.97 12.66
C ASP A 192 -11.92 -12.64 12.32
N PRO A 193 -11.54 -11.82 13.32
CA PRO A 193 -10.89 -10.53 13.09
C PRO A 193 -9.46 -10.65 12.54
N SER A 194 -8.82 -11.81 12.65
CA SER A 194 -7.44 -12.04 12.22
C SER A 194 -7.31 -12.49 10.75
N ALA A 195 -8.42 -12.89 10.12
CA ALA A 195 -8.41 -13.44 8.77
C ALA A 195 -8.30 -12.34 7.70
N ARG A 196 -7.08 -12.03 7.24
CA ARG A 196 -6.81 -11.15 6.08
C ARG A 196 -6.83 -11.88 4.74
N HIS A 197 -6.49 -13.17 4.76
CA HIS A 197 -6.35 -14.05 3.59
C HIS A 197 -7.62 -14.87 3.30
N ILE A 198 -8.64 -14.79 4.18
CA ILE A 198 -9.96 -15.42 4.05
C ILE A 198 -11.01 -14.32 4.24
N ALA A 199 -12.07 -14.31 3.43
CA ALA A 199 -13.24 -13.43 3.60
C ALA A 199 -14.45 -14.29 4.02
N PRO A 200 -14.59 -14.63 5.31
CA PRO A 200 -15.50 -15.68 5.77
C PRO A 200 -16.97 -15.26 5.77
N ALA A 201 -17.27 -13.96 5.73
CA ALA A 201 -18.65 -13.48 5.60
C ALA A 201 -18.88 -12.73 4.29
N ARG A 202 -20.17 -12.47 4.02
CA ARG A 202 -20.61 -11.67 2.90
C ARG A 202 -21.56 -10.61 3.40
N LEU A 203 -21.30 -9.36 3.03
CA LEU A 203 -22.25 -8.27 3.19
C LEU A 203 -23.23 -8.30 2.03
N ARG A 204 -24.45 -7.83 2.27
CA ARG A 204 -25.47 -7.77 1.22
C ARG A 204 -25.08 -6.77 0.14
N ALA A 205 -24.51 -5.63 0.52
CA ALA A 205 -24.12 -4.58 -0.40
C ALA A 205 -22.90 -3.77 0.05
N LEU A 206 -22.16 -3.25 -0.93
CA LEU A 206 -21.15 -2.19 -0.84
C LEU A 206 -21.48 -1.13 -1.89
N SER A 207 -21.41 0.15 -1.51
CA SER A 207 -21.60 1.28 -2.40
C SER A 207 -20.41 2.23 -2.31
N VAL A 208 -19.81 2.53 -3.45
CA VAL A 208 -18.68 3.47 -3.59
C VAL A 208 -18.96 4.37 -4.79
N GLY A 209 -18.97 5.68 -4.60
CA GLY A 209 -19.15 6.61 -5.73
C GLY A 209 -20.47 6.48 -6.49
N GLY A 210 -21.51 5.95 -5.86
CA GLY A 210 -22.80 5.65 -6.50
C GLY A 210 -22.83 4.33 -7.28
N VAL A 211 -21.74 3.55 -7.28
CA VAL A 211 -21.70 2.19 -7.83
C VAL A 211 -22.02 1.20 -6.72
N LEU A 212 -22.96 0.29 -6.99
CA LEU A 212 -23.39 -0.76 -6.07
C LEU A 212 -22.76 -2.10 -6.46
N ALA A 213 -22.16 -2.78 -5.48
CA ALA A 213 -21.78 -4.19 -5.54
C ALA A 213 -22.62 -4.98 -4.53
N GLU A 214 -23.19 -6.10 -4.97
CA GLU A 214 -23.99 -6.97 -4.11
C GLU A 214 -23.22 -8.22 -3.71
N ASN A 215 -23.61 -8.82 -2.58
CA ASN A 215 -23.07 -10.06 -2.08
C ASN A 215 -21.53 -9.99 -1.94
N VAL A 216 -21.04 -9.07 -1.11
CA VAL A 216 -19.65 -8.61 -1.10
C VAL A 216 -18.82 -9.41 -0.09
N PRO A 217 -17.69 -10.03 -0.47
CA PRO A 217 -16.79 -10.70 0.48
C PRO A 217 -16.26 -9.71 1.52
N ALA A 218 -16.46 -10.03 2.80
CA ALA A 218 -16.11 -9.16 3.91
C ALA A 218 -15.49 -9.91 5.09
N THR A 219 -14.76 -9.18 5.91
CA THR A 219 -14.21 -9.64 7.20
C THR A 219 -14.18 -8.46 8.19
N LEU A 220 -13.64 -8.67 9.39
CA LEU A 220 -13.44 -7.59 10.38
C LEU A 220 -12.01 -7.06 10.37
N ALA A 221 -11.85 -5.86 10.90
CA ALA A 221 -10.59 -5.24 11.22
C ALA A 221 -10.64 -4.69 12.64
N ASP A 222 -9.79 -5.21 13.50
CA ASP A 222 -9.62 -4.77 14.89
C ASP A 222 -8.52 -3.72 15.05
N ASP A 223 -7.73 -3.52 13.99
CA ASP A 223 -6.53 -2.68 13.97
C ASP A 223 -6.74 -1.28 13.37
N LEU A 224 -7.98 -0.90 13.05
CA LEU A 224 -8.27 0.42 12.45
C LEU A 224 -8.30 1.52 13.52
N PRO A 225 -7.86 2.75 13.17
CA PRO A 225 -7.94 3.90 14.08
C PRO A 225 -9.37 4.42 14.23
N GLU A 226 -9.61 5.24 15.26
CA GLU A 226 -10.90 5.89 15.48
C GLU A 226 -11.27 6.79 14.28
N GLY A 227 -12.54 6.83 13.90
CA GLY A 227 -13.03 7.54 12.72
C GLY A 227 -12.90 6.78 11.40
N VAL A 228 -12.20 5.63 11.36
CA VAL A 228 -12.18 4.73 10.19
C VAL A 228 -13.15 3.56 10.42
N ASP A 229 -14.18 3.51 9.58
CA ASP A 229 -15.29 2.55 9.67
C ASP A 229 -14.98 1.21 9.00
N GLY A 230 -13.99 1.20 8.09
CA GLY A 230 -13.53 -0.02 7.45
C GLY A 230 -12.38 0.20 6.48
N THR A 231 -12.08 -0.84 5.71
CA THR A 231 -11.17 -0.77 4.57
C THR A 231 -11.85 -1.28 3.31
N LEU A 232 -11.34 -0.86 2.16
CA LEU A 232 -11.69 -1.39 0.84
C LEU A 232 -10.47 -2.12 0.31
N GLY A 233 -10.58 -3.42 0.11
CA GLY A 233 -9.45 -4.29 -0.20
C GLY A 233 -9.28 -4.56 -1.70
N THR A 234 -8.27 -5.37 -2.02
CA THR A 234 -7.85 -5.59 -3.42
C THR A 234 -8.84 -6.37 -4.26
N ALA A 235 -9.79 -7.11 -3.67
CA ALA A 235 -10.88 -7.70 -4.44
C ALA A 235 -11.79 -6.64 -5.11
N LEU A 236 -11.79 -5.40 -4.61
CA LEU A 236 -12.35 -4.24 -5.29
C LEU A 236 -11.36 -3.68 -6.32
N TRP A 237 -10.12 -3.42 -5.88
CA TRP A 237 -9.15 -2.61 -6.61
C TRP A 237 -8.45 -3.31 -7.77
N ALA A 238 -8.26 -4.63 -7.71
CA ALA A 238 -7.43 -5.37 -8.66
C ALA A 238 -7.97 -5.42 -10.09
N ARG A 239 -9.13 -4.81 -10.33
CA ARG A 239 -9.76 -4.64 -11.65
C ARG A 239 -9.44 -3.30 -12.31
N HIS A 240 -8.64 -2.48 -11.65
CA HIS A 240 -8.44 -1.08 -11.98
C HIS A 240 -6.97 -0.68 -11.82
N ARG A 241 -6.63 0.49 -12.36
CA ARG A 241 -5.41 1.21 -12.02
C ARG A 241 -5.73 2.27 -10.97
N LEU A 242 -4.97 2.31 -9.89
CA LEU A 242 -5.14 3.27 -8.81
C LEU A 242 -4.03 4.31 -8.82
N ARG A 243 -4.37 5.54 -8.44
CA ARG A 243 -3.41 6.60 -8.11
C ARG A 243 -3.88 7.37 -6.89
N LEU A 244 -3.14 7.25 -5.78
CA LEU A 244 -3.22 8.19 -4.67
C LEU A 244 -2.35 9.41 -5.01
N SER A 245 -2.91 10.62 -4.93
CA SER A 245 -2.14 11.84 -5.16
C SER A 245 -1.13 12.09 -4.04
N ALA A 246 -0.06 12.82 -4.35
CA ALA A 246 1.02 13.11 -3.40
C ALA A 246 0.56 13.90 -2.16
N ASP A 247 -0.42 14.78 -2.34
CA ASP A 247 -1.08 15.52 -1.26
C ASP A 247 -2.13 14.69 -0.50
N ALA A 248 -2.33 13.43 -0.89
CA ALA A 248 -3.33 12.51 -0.37
C ALA A 248 -4.76 13.09 -0.36
N ARG A 249 -5.09 14.00 -1.30
CA ARG A 249 -6.43 14.60 -1.42
C ARG A 249 -7.33 13.88 -2.41
N THR A 250 -6.75 13.05 -3.29
CA THR A 250 -7.50 12.38 -4.34
C THR A 250 -7.04 10.95 -4.55
N LEU A 251 -8.02 10.08 -4.82
CA LEU A 251 -7.82 8.74 -5.35
C LEU A 251 -8.40 8.71 -6.76
N SER A 252 -7.53 8.61 -7.75
CA SER A 252 -7.89 8.38 -9.14
C SER A 252 -7.98 6.87 -9.41
N VAL A 253 -9.10 6.45 -10.01
CA VAL A 253 -9.37 5.06 -10.39
C VAL A 253 -9.63 5.01 -11.89
N ALA A 254 -8.77 4.34 -12.63
CA ALA A 254 -8.90 4.13 -14.06
C ALA A 254 -9.20 2.65 -14.38
N PRO A 255 -9.84 2.36 -15.52
CA PRO A 255 -9.98 0.99 -16.01
C PRO A 255 -8.64 0.27 -16.14
#